data_AF-A0A969V2C4-F1
#
_entry.id   AF-A0A969V2C4-F1
#
_cell.length_a   1.000
_cell.length_b   1.000
_cell.length_c   1.000
_cell.angle_alpha   90.00
_cell.angle_beta   90.00
_cell.angle_gamma   90.00
#
_symmetry.space_group_name_H-M   'P 1'
#
loop_
_entity.id
_entity.type
_entity.pdbx_description
1 polymer ?
#
loop_
_entity_poly.entity_id
_entity_poly.type
_entity_poly.pdbx_seq_one_letter_code
_entity_poly.pdbx_strand_id
1 'polypeptide(L)'
;MPSLASNHAQSRVDDSCQPHSTAQATGQPATAPLRVLQVVGNLDRGGIETWLMHLLRRWDRGQIAMDFLIHSPQPGHYAAEAEALGSQGAP
;
A
#
# COMPACT_ATOMS: atom_id res chain seq x y z
N MET A 1 34.05 -38.97 56.36
CA MET A 1 32.94 -39.92 56.15
C MET A 1 32.20 -39.49 54.89
N PRO A 2 32.21 -40.31 53.82
CA PRO A 2 31.73 -39.94 52.47
C PRO A 2 30.23 -40.24 52.30
N SER A 3 29.52 -39.43 51.50
CA SER A 3 28.19 -39.80 50.98
C SER A 3 28.28 -39.99 49.47
N LEU A 4 28.09 -41.25 49.07
CA LEU A 4 27.66 -41.77 47.76
C LEU A 4 26.34 -41.06 47.36
N ALA A 5 25.85 -40.93 46.14
CA ALA A 5 26.09 -41.46 44.79
C ALA A 5 25.55 -40.35 43.82
N SER A 6 25.94 -40.24 42.54
CA SER A 6 25.36 -41.05 41.47
C SER A 6 26.03 -40.74 40.13
N ASN A 7 26.31 -41.80 39.36
CA ASN A 7 26.77 -41.82 37.98
C ASN A 7 25.64 -41.53 36.98
N HIS A 8 25.96 -40.88 35.85
CA HIS A 8 25.65 -41.23 34.44
C HIS A 8 25.73 -39.94 33.60
N ALA A 9 26.69 -39.75 32.69
CA ALA A 9 26.83 -40.37 31.36
C ALA A 9 25.60 -40.16 30.46
N GLN A 10 25.75 -39.27 29.46
CA GLN A 10 25.13 -39.23 28.10
C GLN A 10 25.24 -37.78 27.58
N SER A 11 26.14 -37.42 26.64
CA SER A 11 26.16 -37.79 25.21
C SER A 11 24.82 -37.57 24.51
N ARG A 12 24.68 -36.41 23.86
CA ARG A 12 24.15 -36.33 22.50
C ARG A 12 24.42 -34.94 21.93
N VAL A 13 25.38 -34.90 21.01
CA VAL A 13 25.36 -33.95 19.91
C VAL A 13 24.05 -34.23 19.15
N ASP A 14 23.09 -33.31 19.22
CA ASP A 14 21.93 -33.33 18.34
C ASP A 14 22.37 -32.81 16.97
N ASP A 15 22.94 -33.74 16.21
CA ASP A 15 22.91 -33.75 14.76
C ASP A 15 21.46 -33.90 14.33
N SER A 16 20.81 -32.77 14.11
CA SER A 16 19.60 -32.73 13.32
C SER A 16 19.64 -31.49 12.45
N CYS A 17 20.43 -31.61 11.37
CA CYS A 17 20.07 -31.00 10.10
C CYS A 17 18.61 -31.38 9.81
N GLN A 18 17.70 -30.47 10.14
CA GLN A 18 16.30 -30.55 9.73
C GLN A 18 16.10 -29.62 8.52
N PRO A 19 15.39 -30.12 7.51
CA PRO A 19 15.51 -29.70 6.13
C PRO A 19 14.92 -28.31 5.89
N HIS A 20 15.66 -27.57 5.07
CA HIS A 20 15.24 -26.59 4.09
C HIS A 20 13.71 -26.40 4.07
N SER A 21 13.25 -25.40 4.83
CA SER A 21 11.89 -24.88 4.71
C SER A 21 11.71 -24.42 3.27
N THR A 22 10.95 -25.23 2.54
CA THR A 22 10.54 -25.00 1.18
C THR A 22 9.89 -23.63 1.07
N ALA A 23 10.54 -22.79 0.26
CA ALA A 23 10.01 -21.64 -0.44
C ALA A 23 8.48 -21.47 -0.33
N GLN A 24 8.06 -20.46 0.43
CA GLN A 24 6.80 -19.73 0.27
C GLN A 24 7.10 -18.28 0.64
N ALA A 25 6.79 -17.27 -0.13
CA ALA A 25 6.36 -17.15 -1.51
C ALA A 25 6.94 -15.82 -1.98
N THR A 26 7.25 -15.72 -3.27
CA THR A 26 7.56 -14.49 -4.01
C THR A 26 7.03 -13.22 -3.35
N GLY A 27 7.93 -12.45 -2.74
CA GLY A 27 7.72 -11.01 -2.60
C GLY A 27 7.71 -10.43 -4.01
N GLN A 28 6.55 -10.47 -4.67
CA GLN A 28 6.32 -9.59 -5.80
C GLN A 28 6.54 -8.18 -5.25
N PRO A 29 7.43 -7.36 -5.84
CA PRO A 29 7.47 -5.95 -5.47
C PRO A 29 6.04 -5.45 -5.70
N ALA A 30 5.37 -4.99 -4.64
CA ALA A 30 4.09 -4.34 -4.80
C ALA A 30 4.33 -3.19 -5.77
N THR A 31 3.88 -3.36 -7.03
CA THR A 31 4.09 -2.37 -8.07
C THR A 31 3.40 -1.11 -7.57
N ALA A 32 4.19 -0.09 -7.24
CA ALA A 32 3.63 1.16 -6.75
C ALA A 32 2.63 1.70 -7.79
N PRO A 33 1.48 2.25 -7.36
CA PRO A 33 0.46 2.73 -8.28
C PRO A 33 1.06 3.82 -9.18
N LEU A 34 0.68 3.79 -10.46
CA LEU A 34 1.03 4.85 -11.39
C LEU A 34 0.40 6.16 -10.90
N ARG A 35 1.21 7.21 -10.74
CA ARG A 35 0.74 8.50 -10.25
C ARG A 35 0.52 9.46 -11.41
N VAL A 36 -0.68 10.06 -11.48
CA VAL A 36 -1.06 11.02 -12.51
C VAL A 36 -1.51 12.31 -11.82
N LEU A 37 -0.87 13.43 -12.16
CA LEU A 37 -1.30 14.75 -11.70
C LEU A 37 -2.12 15.42 -12.80
N GLN A 38 -3.38 15.73 -12.52
CA GLN A 38 -4.26 16.44 -13.43
C GLN A 38 -4.34 17.91 -13.03
N VAL A 39 -3.92 18.79 -13.93
CA VAL A 39 -4.03 20.25 -13.74
C VAL A 39 -5.35 20.72 -14.33
N VAL A 40 -6.25 21.22 -13.48
CA VAL A 40 -7.56 21.75 -13.89
C VAL A 40 -7.80 23.14 -13.33
N GLY A 41 -8.74 23.85 -13.97
CA GLY A 41 -9.12 25.19 -13.52
C GLY A 41 -9.90 25.19 -12.23
N ASN A 42 -10.98 24.44 -12.23
CA ASN A 42 -11.77 24.13 -11.06
C ASN A 42 -12.34 22.73 -11.21
N LEU A 43 -12.84 22.15 -10.12
CA LEU A 43 -13.53 20.85 -10.11
C LEU A 43 -15.06 21.08 -10.06
N ASP A 44 -15.57 21.88 -10.99
CA ASP A 44 -17.01 22.19 -11.08
C ASP A 44 -17.77 21.21 -11.98
N ARG A 45 -19.10 21.33 -11.97
CA ARG A 45 -19.97 20.55 -12.84
C ARG A 45 -19.86 21.04 -14.28
N GLY A 46 -19.20 20.24 -15.11
CA GLY A 46 -19.16 20.45 -16.55
C GLY A 46 -18.07 19.60 -17.20
N GLY A 47 -18.01 19.66 -18.54
CA GLY A 47 -16.85 19.32 -19.34
C GLY A 47 -16.03 18.09 -18.91
N ILE A 48 -14.72 18.30 -18.83
CA ILE A 48 -13.73 17.27 -18.50
C ILE A 48 -13.72 16.95 -17.02
N GLU A 49 -14.13 17.89 -16.17
CA GLU A 49 -14.21 17.76 -14.72
C GLU A 49 -15.17 16.64 -14.31
N THR A 50 -16.36 16.64 -14.92
CA THR A 50 -17.36 15.58 -14.70
C THR A 50 -16.86 14.23 -15.22
N TRP A 51 -16.12 14.23 -16.33
CA TRP A 51 -15.51 13.02 -16.86
C TRP A 51 -14.40 12.48 -15.94
N LEU A 52 -13.57 13.36 -15.37
CA LEU A 52 -12.55 13.01 -14.38
C LEU A 52 -13.18 12.38 -13.12
N MET A 53 -14.32 12.89 -12.66
CA MET A 53 -15.06 12.27 -11.54
C MET A 53 -15.58 10.89 -11.90
N HIS A 54 -16.08 10.71 -13.12
CA HIS A 54 -16.49 9.39 -13.60
C HIS A 54 -15.33 8.39 -13.68
N LEU A 55 -14.10 8.85 -13.92
CA LEU A 55 -12.91 8.00 -13.84
C LEU A 55 -12.55 7.69 -12.39
N LEU A 56 -12.46 8.70 -11.53
CA LEU A 56 -12.14 8.52 -10.11
C LEU A 56 -13.11 7.57 -9.40
N ARG A 57 -14.40 7.56 -9.76
CA ARG A 57 -15.39 6.65 -9.14
C ARG A 57 -15.19 5.18 -9.52
N ARG A 58 -14.60 4.90 -10.68
CA ARG A 58 -14.55 3.54 -11.25
C ARG A 58 -13.15 2.93 -11.29
N TRP A 59 -12.11 3.75 -11.14
CA TRP A 59 -10.73 3.31 -11.22
C TRP A 59 -10.23 2.64 -9.94
N ASP A 60 -9.43 1.60 -10.08
CA ASP A 60 -8.71 0.93 -9.00
C ASP A 60 -7.51 1.75 -8.47
N ARG A 61 -7.68 2.31 -7.26
CA ARG A 61 -6.66 3.11 -6.55
C ARG A 61 -5.37 2.35 -6.25
N GLY A 62 -5.40 1.02 -6.24
CA GLY A 62 -4.21 0.20 -6.06
C GLY A 62 -3.28 0.20 -7.28
N GLN A 63 -3.81 0.58 -8.46
CA GLN A 63 -3.07 0.58 -9.72
C GLN A 63 -2.78 2.00 -10.23
N ILE A 64 -3.72 2.94 -10.09
CA ILE A 64 -3.49 4.35 -10.45
C ILE A 64 -3.97 5.27 -9.32
N ALA A 65 -3.08 6.18 -8.92
CA ALA A 65 -3.40 7.31 -8.05
C ALA A 65 -3.47 8.58 -8.90
N MET A 66 -4.62 9.27 -8.84
CA MET A 66 -4.82 10.54 -9.52
C MET A 66 -4.87 11.66 -8.47
N ASP A 67 -4.06 12.69 -8.68
CA ASP A 67 -4.01 13.91 -7.88
C ASP A 67 -4.47 15.10 -8.72
N PHE A 68 -4.99 16.16 -8.09
CA PHE A 68 -5.46 17.35 -8.80
C PHE A 68 -4.73 18.59 -8.31
N LEU A 69 -4.20 19.36 -9.27
CA LEU A 69 -3.73 20.72 -9.03
C LEU A 69 -4.82 21.69 -9.49
N ILE A 70 -5.39 22.43 -8.55
CA ILE A 70 -6.49 23.37 -8.79
C ILE A 70 -5.93 24.78 -8.58
N HIS A 71 -5.91 25.60 -9.63
CA HIS A 71 -5.41 26.99 -9.51
C HIS A 71 -6.48 27.98 -9.04
N SER A 72 -7.72 27.53 -8.85
CA SER A 72 -8.81 28.35 -8.34
C SER A 72 -8.76 28.46 -6.80
N PRO A 73 -8.87 29.67 -6.22
CA PRO A 73 -8.96 29.85 -4.78
C PRO A 73 -10.31 29.41 -4.19
N GLN A 74 -11.31 29.15 -5.03
CA GLN A 74 -12.63 28.67 -4.61
C GLN A 74 -12.75 27.17 -4.86
N PRO A 75 -13.20 26.37 -3.86
CA PRO A 75 -13.40 24.95 -4.03
C PRO A 75 -14.55 24.68 -5.01
N GLY A 76 -14.27 23.93 -6.06
CA GLY A 76 -15.28 23.48 -7.02
C GLY A 76 -16.23 22.46 -6.42
N HIS A 77 -17.37 22.26 -7.08
CA HIS A 77 -18.42 21.35 -6.61
C HIS A 77 -17.95 19.93 -6.24
N TYR A 78 -16.99 19.39 -6.99
CA TYR A 78 -16.46 18.04 -6.79
C TYR A 78 -15.20 17.99 -5.94
N ALA A 79 -14.69 19.11 -5.42
CA ALA A 79 -13.44 19.13 -4.64
C ALA A 79 -13.50 18.17 -3.44
N ALA A 80 -14.56 18.28 -2.62
CA ALA A 80 -14.75 17.40 -1.47
C ALA A 80 -14.93 15.92 -1.85
N GLU A 81 -15.56 15.65 -3.00
CA GLU A 81 -15.71 14.29 -3.50
C GLU A 81 -14.36 13.71 -3.93
N ALA A 82 -13.55 14.49 -4.67
CA ALA A 82 -12.23 14.09 -5.12
C ALA A 82 -11.28 13.80 -3.93
N GLU A 83 -11.34 14.60 -2.88
CA GLU A 83 -10.58 14.38 -1.63
C GLU A 83 -11.03 13.11 -0.90
N ALA A 84 -12.34 12.90 -0.76
CA ALA A 84 -12.88 11.68 -0.15
C ALA A 84 -12.51 10.42 -0.95
N LEU A 85 -12.33 10.60 -2.26
CA LEU A 85 -11.86 9.60 -3.20
C LEU A 85 -10.34 9.41 -3.15
N GLY A 86 -9.60 10.11 -2.29
CA GLY A 86 -8.16 9.89 -2.07
C GLY A 86 -7.25 10.58 -3.08
N SER A 87 -7.77 11.55 -3.83
CA SER A 87 -6.90 12.47 -4.58
C SER A 87 -6.41 13.59 -3.68
N GLN A 88 -5.14 13.97 -3.83
CA GLN A 88 -4.61 15.13 -3.11
C GLN A 88 -4.87 16.39 -3.92
N GLY A 89 -5.65 17.31 -3.35
CA GLY A 89 -5.78 18.68 -3.84
C GLY A 89 -4.58 19.49 -3.37
N ALA A 90 -3.61 19.74 -4.24
CA ALA A 90 -2.56 20.70 -3.96
C ALA A 90 -3.06 22.10 -4.40
N PRO A 91 -2.92 23.13 -3.55
CA PRO A 91 -3.19 24.52 -3.93
C PRO A 91 -2.12 25.06 -4.91
#